data_AF-A0A2G9TNR2-F1
#
_entry.id   AF-A0A2G9TNR2-F1
#
_cell.length_a   1.000
_cell.length_b   1.000
_cell.length_c   1.000
_cell.angle_alpha   90.00
_cell.angle_beta   90.00
_cell.angle_gamma   90.00
#
_symmetry.space_group_name_H-M   'P 1'
#
loop_
_entity.id
_entity.type
_entity.pdbx_description
1 polymer ?
#
loop_
_entity_poly.entity_id
_entity_poly.type
_entity_poly.pdbx_seq_one_letter_code
_entity_poly.pdbx_strand_id
1 'polypeptide(L)'
;DHGRFDSLDFSCMAVYGSDYVVMRPKLAGKRLDLITAFMNQDEVHILRAVEPTLRIRYHQTTCDSDLVEEDYTRCMASKRENIAAKDQLARLLFHEE
;
A
#
# COMPACT_ATOMS: atom_id res chain seq x y z
N ASP A 1 3.43 18.91 9.13
CA ASP A 1 3.43 18.33 7.77
C ASP A 1 4.20 17.02 7.71
N HIS A 2 3.65 15.97 8.35
CA HIS A 2 4.26 14.64 8.46
C HIS A 2 3.44 13.64 7.64
N GLY A 3 3.45 13.81 6.32
CA GLY A 3 2.87 12.84 5.40
C GLY A 3 3.91 11.78 5.08
N ARG A 4 3.52 10.50 5.16
CA ARG A 4 4.31 9.39 4.65
C ARG A 4 4.06 9.29 3.14
N PHE A 5 5.12 9.29 2.34
CA PHE A 5 5.03 8.95 0.92
C PHE A 5 5.55 7.53 0.74
N ASP A 6 4.68 6.60 0.40
CA ASP A 6 5.05 5.22 0.17
C ASP A 6 4.32 4.73 -1.07
N SER A 7 5.09 4.49 -2.14
CA SER A 7 4.55 4.05 -3.42
C SER A 7 4.05 2.61 -3.38
N LEU A 8 4.34 1.86 -2.31
CA LEU A 8 3.93 0.47 -2.10
C LEU A 8 2.81 0.34 -1.07
N ASP A 9 2.32 1.46 -0.53
CA ASP A 9 1.20 1.51 0.41
C ASP A 9 -0.15 1.41 -0.32
N PHE A 10 -0.91 0.36 0.00
CA PHE A 10 -2.29 0.19 -0.43
C PHE A 10 -3.22 -0.01 0.78
N SER A 11 -2.83 0.50 1.95
CA SER A 11 -3.63 0.44 3.18
C SER A 11 -4.96 1.18 3.08
N CYS A 12 -5.02 2.19 2.21
CA CYS A 12 -6.23 2.94 1.91
C CYS A 12 -6.78 2.51 0.54
N MET A 13 -7.98 1.94 0.52
CA MET A 13 -8.75 1.74 -0.71
C MET A 13 -10.24 2.02 -0.45
N ALA A 14 -10.96 2.39 -1.50
CA ALA A 14 -12.41 2.49 -1.50
C ALA A 14 -12.97 1.49 -2.50
N VAL A 15 -13.90 0.64 -2.06
CA VAL A 15 -14.59 -0.36 -2.88
C VAL A 15 -16.06 -0.40 -2.51
N TYR A 16 -16.92 -0.83 -3.44
CA TYR A 16 -18.31 -1.10 -3.09
C TYR A 16 -18.38 -2.29 -2.12
N GLY A 17 -19.31 -2.21 -1.16
CA GLY A 17 -19.50 -3.27 -0.16
C GLY A 17 -19.87 -4.62 -0.79
N SER A 18 -20.63 -4.60 -1.89
CA SER A 18 -20.93 -5.80 -2.70
C SER A 18 -19.66 -6.48 -3.18
N ASP A 19 -18.73 -5.71 -3.74
CA ASP A 19 -17.52 -6.23 -4.35
C ASP A 19 -16.58 -6.79 -3.28
N TYR A 20 -16.49 -6.10 -2.13
CA TYR A 20 -15.77 -6.62 -0.97
C TYR A 20 -16.32 -7.98 -0.51
N VAL A 21 -17.64 -8.15 -0.42
CA VAL A 21 -18.26 -9.42 0.00
C VAL A 21 -17.93 -10.55 -0.98
N VAL A 22 -17.88 -10.26 -2.28
CA VAL A 22 -17.54 -11.23 -3.34
C VAL A 22 -16.06 -11.58 -3.35
N MET A 23 -15.17 -10.59 -3.13
CA MET A 23 -13.73 -10.79 -3.25
C MET A 23 -13.06 -11.28 -1.96
N ARG A 24 -13.59 -10.95 -0.76
CA ARG A 24 -12.97 -11.36 0.51
C ARG A 24 -12.67 -12.87 0.64
N PRO A 25 -13.49 -13.82 0.11
CA PRO A 25 -13.18 -15.24 0.24
C PRO A 25 -12.00 -15.69 -0.62
N LYS A 26 -11.60 -14.89 -1.61
CA LYS A 26 -10.42 -15.13 -2.45
C LYS A 26 -9.11 -14.75 -1.75
N LEU A 27 -9.18 -14.04 -0.62
CA LEU A 27 -8.01 -13.78 0.22
C LEU A 27 -7.61 -15.07 0.92
N ALA A 28 -6.41 -15.57 0.60
CA ALA A 28 -5.81 -16.74 1.22
C ALA A 28 -4.55 -16.34 1.99
N GLY A 29 -4.36 -16.96 3.17
CA GLY A 29 -3.26 -16.63 4.06
C GLY A 29 -3.38 -15.24 4.69
N LYS A 30 -2.36 -14.86 5.45
CA LYS A 30 -2.26 -13.53 6.07
C LYS A 30 -1.75 -12.55 5.02
N ARG A 31 -2.60 -11.63 4.59
CA ARG A 31 -2.27 -10.61 3.58
C ARG A 31 -2.02 -9.26 4.24
N LEU A 32 -1.23 -8.41 3.58
CA LEU A 32 -0.88 -7.09 4.10
C LEU A 32 -2.04 -6.09 3.97
N ASP A 33 -2.80 -6.18 2.90
CA ASP A 33 -3.94 -5.32 2.59
C ASP A 33 -4.95 -6.02 1.67
N LEU A 34 -6.15 -5.44 1.60
CA LEU A 34 -7.28 -6.00 0.88
C LEU A 34 -7.16 -5.89 -0.65
N ILE A 35 -6.27 -5.04 -1.16
CA ILE A 35 -6.14 -4.83 -2.61
C ILE A 35 -5.77 -6.12 -3.32
N THR A 36 -5.02 -7.00 -2.65
CA THR A 36 -4.62 -8.32 -3.14
C THR A 36 -5.81 -9.19 -3.57
N ALA A 37 -7.00 -9.01 -2.99
CA ALA A 37 -8.22 -9.73 -3.40
C ALA A 37 -8.71 -9.35 -4.80
N PHE A 38 -8.36 -8.15 -5.25
CA PHE A 38 -8.78 -7.56 -6.51
C PHE A 38 -7.69 -7.65 -7.58
N MET A 39 -6.46 -8.01 -7.18
CA MET A 39 -5.38 -8.30 -8.12
C MET A 39 -5.69 -9.58 -8.90
N ASN A 40 -5.22 -9.65 -10.14
CA ASN A 40 -5.38 -10.81 -11.03
C ASN A 40 -6.85 -11.15 -11.36
N GLN A 41 -7.73 -10.16 -11.32
CA GLN A 41 -9.10 -10.30 -11.84
C GLN A 41 -9.13 -9.67 -13.23
N ASP A 42 -9.28 -10.49 -14.27
CA ASP A 42 -9.24 -10.03 -15.67
C ASP A 42 -10.30 -8.96 -15.99
N GLU A 43 -11.40 -8.98 -15.25
CA GLU A 43 -12.54 -8.06 -15.41
C GLU A 43 -12.41 -6.77 -14.57
N VAL A 44 -11.36 -6.62 -13.74
CA VAL A 44 -11.22 -5.48 -12.82
C VAL A 44 -9.93 -4.72 -13.10
N HIS A 45 -10.08 -3.43 -13.41
CA HIS A 45 -8.97 -2.50 -13.48
C HIS A 45 -8.88 -1.68 -12.19
N ILE A 46 -7.74 -1.76 -11.52
CA ILE A 46 -7.44 -0.97 -10.32
C ILE A 46 -6.67 0.27 -10.73
N LEU A 47 -7.22 1.44 -10.43
CA LEU A 47 -6.58 2.73 -10.65
C LEU A 47 -6.24 3.35 -9.29
N ARG A 48 -5.01 3.82 -9.13
CA ARG A 48 -4.61 4.59 -7.95
C ARG A 48 -5.07 6.03 -8.12
N ALA A 49 -6.09 6.41 -7.37
CA ALA A 49 -6.52 7.80 -7.30
C ALA A 49 -5.55 8.62 -6.44
N VAL A 50 -5.14 9.79 -6.94
CA VAL A 50 -4.44 10.78 -6.12
C VAL A 50 -5.51 11.55 -5.34
N GLU A 51 -5.54 11.39 -4.02
CA GLU A 51 -6.43 12.16 -3.14
C GLU A 51 -5.62 13.26 -2.43
N PRO A 52 -5.72 14.54 -2.86
CA PRO A 52 -4.89 15.62 -2.35
C PRO A 52 -5.07 15.90 -0.86
N THR A 53 -6.23 15.54 -0.30
CA THR A 53 -6.54 15.76 1.12
C THR A 53 -6.18 14.56 2.00
N LEU A 54 -5.88 13.39 1.42
CA LEU A 54 -5.52 12.19 2.15
C LEU A 54 -4.12 12.34 2.75
N ARG A 55 -4.07 12.45 4.08
CA ARG A 55 -2.82 12.51 4.84
C ARG A 55 -2.61 11.19 5.57
N ILE A 56 -1.75 10.32 5.01
CA ILE A 56 -1.29 9.12 5.70
C ILE A 56 -0.26 9.54 6.75
N ARG A 57 -0.63 9.38 8.02
CA ARG A 57 0.29 9.65 9.13
C ARG A 57 1.32 8.53 9.21
N TYR A 58 2.55 8.89 9.53
CA TYR A 58 3.56 7.91 9.87
C TYR A 58 3.10 7.05 11.04
N HIS A 59 3.26 5.73 10.91
CA HIS A 59 3.14 4.77 11.98
C HIS A 59 4.27 3.76 11.82
N GLN A 60 4.73 3.20 12.94
CA GLN A 60 5.77 2.18 12.89
C GLN A 60 5.16 0.88 12.37
N THR A 61 5.58 0.45 11.18
CA THR A 61 5.10 -0.80 10.57
C THR A 61 6.01 -1.98 10.97
N THR A 62 5.39 -3.06 11.44
CA THR A 62 6.06 -4.33 11.72
C THR A 62 5.71 -5.31 10.59
N CYS A 63 6.71 -5.78 9.86
CA CYS A 63 6.51 -6.78 8.82
C CYS A 63 6.47 -8.16 9.47
N ASP A 64 5.26 -8.68 9.60
CA ASP A 64 4.96 -9.95 10.23
C ASP A 64 5.41 -11.12 9.35
N SER A 65 6.18 -12.06 9.91
CA SER A 65 6.74 -13.20 9.17
C SER A 65 5.70 -14.20 8.69
N ASP A 66 4.48 -14.16 9.23
CA ASP A 66 3.38 -15.03 8.81
C ASP A 66 2.65 -14.50 7.56
N LEU A 67 3.02 -13.31 7.07
CA LEU A 67 2.53 -12.79 5.81
C LEU A 67 2.93 -13.70 4.65
N VAL A 68 2.08 -13.76 3.62
CA VAL A 68 2.46 -14.37 2.34
C VAL A 68 3.73 -13.69 1.81
N GLU A 69 4.65 -14.46 1.21
CA GLU A 69 6.01 -14.01 0.83
C GLU A 69 6.02 -12.71 0.01
N GLU A 70 5.10 -12.57 -0.94
CA GLU A 70 4.95 -11.36 -1.77
C GLU A 70 4.64 -10.12 -0.91
N ASP A 71 3.73 -10.28 0.05
CA ASP A 71 3.29 -9.21 0.96
C ASP A 71 4.35 -8.90 2.02
N TYR A 72 5.06 -9.92 2.51
CA TYR A 72 6.22 -9.73 3.39
C TYR A 72 7.32 -8.93 2.69
N THR A 73 7.66 -9.31 1.47
CA THR A 73 8.69 -8.65 0.65
C THR A 73 8.30 -7.20 0.38
N ARG A 74 7.04 -6.95 0.01
CA ARG A 74 6.52 -5.59 -0.19
C ARG A 74 6.54 -4.75 1.09
N CYS A 75 6.15 -5.33 2.23
CA CYS A 75 6.25 -4.65 3.52
C CYS A 75 7.70 -4.26 3.84
N MET A 76 8.64 -5.18 3.64
CA MET A 76 10.06 -4.92 3.90
C MET A 76 10.64 -3.85 2.97
N ALA A 77 10.23 -3.82 1.71
CA ALA A 77 10.60 -2.77 0.76
C ALA A 77 10.07 -1.39 1.21
N SER A 78 8.76 -1.31 1.47
CA SER A 78 8.08 -0.13 2.01
C SER A 78 8.75 0.40 3.30
N LYS A 79 9.14 -0.52 4.20
CA LYS A 79 9.84 -0.18 5.45
C LYS A 79 11.25 0.36 5.23
N ARG A 80 11.97 -0.11 4.20
CA ARG A 80 13.31 0.37 3.85
C ARG A 80 13.28 1.78 3.26
N GLU A 81 12.25 2.10 2.49
CA GLU A 81 12.11 3.44 1.91
C GLU A 81 11.95 4.50 3.00
N ASN A 82 11.23 4.20 4.09
CA ASN A 82 11.14 4.99 5.32
C ASN A 82 11.00 6.52 5.09
N ILE A 83 10.24 6.90 4.05
CA ILE A 83 10.05 8.29 3.62
C ILE A 83 8.93 8.90 4.48
N ALA A 84 9.32 9.36 5.66
CA ALA A 84 8.42 9.94 6.64
C ALA A 84 8.19 11.45 6.44
N ALA A 85 9.04 12.10 5.65
CA ALA A 85 9.04 13.57 5.53
C ALA A 85 9.17 14.05 4.07
N LYS A 86 8.53 15.20 3.79
CA LYS A 86 8.42 15.82 2.46
C LYS A 86 9.79 16.17 1.86
N ASP A 87 10.77 16.47 2.70
CA ASP A 87 12.17 16.71 2.33
C ASP A 87 12.89 15.44 1.86
N GLN A 88 12.61 14.28 2.47
CA GLN A 88 13.13 12.99 2.00
C GLN A 88 12.57 12.63 0.62
N LEU A 89 11.27 12.88 0.39
CA LEU A 89 10.66 12.71 -0.92
C LEU A 89 11.26 13.66 -1.97
N ALA A 90 11.43 14.94 -1.60
CA ALA A 90 12.06 15.92 -2.50
C ALA A 90 13.48 15.50 -2.90
N ARG A 91 14.27 14.96 -1.97
CA ARG A 91 15.61 14.42 -2.29
C ARG A 91 15.55 13.28 -3.29
N LEU A 92 14.54 12.42 -3.24
CA LEU A 92 14.41 11.29 -4.17
C LEU A 92 13.96 11.75 -5.57
N LEU A 93 13.07 12.74 -5.64
CA LEU A 93 12.59 13.32 -6.91
C LEU A 93 13.61 14.25 -7.59
N PHE A 94 14.43 14.94 -6.80
CA PHE A 94 15.37 15.96 -7.26
C PHE A 94 16.83 15.56 -7.06
N HIS A 95 17.14 14.29 -6.80
CA HIS A 95 18.51 13.81 -6.92
C HIS A 95 18.87 13.79 -8.41
N GLU A 96 19.55 14.84 -8.87
CA GLU A 96 20.42 14.77 -10.05
C GLU A 96 21.67 13.94 -9.67
N GLU A 97 22.16 13.12 -10.59
CA GLU A 97 23.38 12.30 -10.45
C GLU A 97 24.63 13.13 -10.12
#